data_AF-A0A151RUL4-F1
#
_entry.id   AF-A0A151RUL4-F1
#
_cell.length_a   1.000
_cell.length_b   1.000
_cell.length_c   1.000
_cell.angle_alpha   90.00
_cell.angle_beta   90.00
_cell.angle_gamma   90.00
#
_symmetry.space_group_name_H-M   'P 1'
#
loop_
_entity.id
_entity.type
_entity.pdbx_description
1 polymer ?
#
loop_
_entity_poly.entity_id
_entity_poly.type
_entity_poly.pdbx_seq_one_letter_code
_entity_poly.pdbx_strand_id
1 'polypeptide(L)'
;MARDCNLIDIGFQGAPFTWQRGKVYVRLDRVLVNIQWQLEYPDANVFHLSPLKSDHSMIRLNLSSPLQSDCRRRPFRFEAAWITHLEFQSVLRNSWNVAPDWNKKKI
;
A
#
# COMPACT_ATOMS: atom_id res chain seq x y z
N MET A 1 7.93 -10.96 -29.27
CA MET A 1 6.73 -10.11 -29.06
C MET A 1 6.95 -9.03 -28.02
N ALA A 2 7.08 -9.31 -26.72
CA ALA A 2 7.25 -8.23 -25.71
C ALA A 2 8.57 -7.44 -25.87
N ARG A 3 9.69 -8.15 -26.11
CA ARG A 3 11.00 -7.52 -26.32
C ARG A 3 11.07 -6.69 -27.61
N ASP A 4 10.38 -7.14 -28.66
CA ASP A 4 10.31 -6.39 -29.94
C ASP A 4 9.55 -5.07 -29.77
N CYS A 5 8.70 -4.97 -28.75
CA CYS A 5 7.99 -3.76 -28.37
C CYS A 5 8.70 -2.95 -27.26
N ASN A 6 9.97 -3.27 -26.93
CA ASN A 6 10.72 -2.65 -25.84
C ASN A 6 10.02 -2.74 -24.47
N LEU A 7 9.30 -3.84 -24.23
CA LEU A 7 8.66 -4.14 -22.95
C LEU A 7 9.43 -5.22 -22.18
N ILE A 8 9.49 -5.04 -20.88
CA ILE A 8 10.22 -5.85 -19.91
C ILE A 8 9.23 -6.39 -18.88
N ASP A 9 9.30 -7.70 -18.59
CA ASP A 9 8.61 -8.32 -17.46
C ASP A 9 9.43 -8.03 -16.20
N ILE A 10 8.87 -7.25 -15.27
CA ILE A 10 9.55 -6.84 -14.03
C ILE A 10 9.54 -7.95 -12.96
N GLY A 11 9.06 -9.14 -13.30
CA GLY A 11 8.98 -10.26 -12.38
C GLY A 11 7.81 -10.16 -11.41
N PHE A 12 7.79 -11.03 -10.41
CA PHE A 12 6.74 -11.10 -9.40
C PHE A 12 7.21 -11.83 -8.14
N GLN A 13 6.43 -11.71 -7.08
CA GLN A 13 6.56 -12.44 -5.82
C GLN A 13 5.28 -13.23 -5.54
N GLY A 14 5.39 -14.39 -4.89
CA GLY A 14 4.26 -15.29 -4.64
C GLY A 14 4.21 -16.48 -5.58
N ALA A 15 3.02 -17.06 -5.77
CA ALA A 15 2.85 -18.29 -6.56
C ALA A 15 3.26 -18.08 -8.02
N PRO A 16 3.90 -19.05 -8.70
CA PRO A 16 4.40 -18.88 -10.07
C PRO A 16 3.30 -18.89 -11.14
N PHE A 17 2.07 -19.22 -10.77
CA PHE A 17 0.90 -19.29 -11.64
C PHE A 17 -0.09 -18.19 -11.29
N THR A 18 -0.78 -17.67 -12.30
CA THR A 18 -1.87 -16.70 -12.11
C THR A 18 -3.22 -17.27 -12.49
N TRP A 19 -3.26 -18.47 -13.04
CA TRP A 19 -4.49 -19.17 -13.39
C TRP A 19 -4.38 -20.66 -13.09
N GLN A 20 -5.49 -21.25 -12.64
CA GLN A 20 -5.61 -22.67 -12.37
C GLN A 20 -6.99 -23.20 -12.77
N ARG A 21 -7.01 -24.32 -13.49
CA ARG A 21 -8.24 -25.12 -13.69
C ARG A 21 -7.95 -26.60 -13.50
N GLY A 22 -8.56 -27.18 -12.47
CA GLY A 22 -8.26 -28.55 -12.06
C GLY A 22 -6.79 -28.69 -11.67
N LYS A 23 -6.06 -29.58 -12.37
CA LYS A 23 -4.63 -29.84 -12.16
C LYS A 23 -3.71 -29.02 -13.08
N VAL A 24 -4.27 -28.15 -13.91
CA VAL A 24 -3.51 -27.32 -14.85
C VAL A 24 -3.25 -25.96 -14.21
N TYR A 25 -1.98 -25.54 -14.22
CA TYR A 25 -1.50 -24.27 -13.65
C TYR A 25 -0.72 -23.50 -14.71
N VAL A 26 -1.09 -22.25 -14.95
CA VAL A 26 -0.47 -21.41 -15.99
C VAL A 26 -0.27 -19.98 -15.48
N ARG A 27 0.80 -19.32 -15.93
CA ARG A 27 0.99 -17.88 -15.76
C ARG A 27 0.48 -17.14 -17.00
N LEU A 28 -0.77 -16.70 -16.96
CA LEU A 28 -1.42 -15.96 -18.04
C LEU A 28 -1.24 -14.45 -17.89
N ASP A 29 -1.20 -13.97 -16.65
CA ASP A 29 -1.20 -12.55 -16.32
C ASP A 29 0.23 -12.11 -15.98
N ARG A 30 0.67 -10.99 -16.58
CA ARG A 30 2.03 -10.43 -16.40
C ARG A 30 1.97 -8.91 -16.42
N VAL A 31 2.87 -8.28 -15.66
CA VAL A 31 3.09 -6.84 -15.73
C VAL A 31 4.30 -6.60 -16.62
N LEU A 32 4.06 -5.94 -17.75
CA LEU A 32 5.09 -5.56 -18.71
C LEU A 32 5.20 -4.05 -18.72
N VAL A 33 6.43 -3.53 -18.65
CA VAL A 33 6.70 -2.09 -18.59
C VAL A 33 7.79 -1.72 -19.57
N ASN A 34 7.83 -0.46 -19.98
CA ASN A 34 8.95 0.07 -20.74
C ASN A 34 10.06 0.58 -19.80
N ILE A 35 11.22 0.89 -20.37
CA ILE A 35 12.40 1.35 -19.60
C ILE A 35 12.11 2.67 -18.87
N GLN A 36 11.42 3.62 -19.51
CA GLN A 36 11.08 4.91 -18.91
C GLN A 36 10.28 4.74 -17.62
N TRP A 37 9.27 3.87 -17.64
CA TRP A 37 8.44 3.56 -16.48
C TRP A 37 9.25 2.89 -15.36
N GLN A 38 10.17 1.98 -15.70
CA GLN A 38 11.03 1.32 -14.72
C GLN A 38 11.97 2.31 -14.02
N LEU A 39 12.42 3.36 -14.73
CA LEU A 39 13.23 4.43 -14.13
C LEU A 39 12.41 5.34 -13.20
N GLU A 40 11.13 5.56 -13.50
CA GLU A 40 10.22 6.35 -12.65
C GLU A 40 9.83 5.60 -11.36
N TYR A 41 9.69 4.27 -11.43
CA TYR A 41 9.32 3.42 -10.31
C TYR A 41 10.35 2.31 -10.06
N PRO A 42 11.58 2.65 -9.66
CA PRO A 42 12.67 1.67 -9.52
C PRO A 42 12.40 0.61 -8.45
N ASP A 43 11.60 0.95 -7.43
CA ASP A 43 11.22 0.05 -6.34
C ASP A 43 9.91 -0.72 -6.61
N ALA A 44 9.34 -0.58 -7.82
CA ALA A 44 8.09 -1.24 -8.16
C ALA A 44 8.21 -2.75 -8.03
N ASN A 45 7.20 -3.36 -7.41
CA ASN A 45 7.15 -4.80 -7.24
C ASN A 45 5.74 -5.33 -7.47
N VAL A 46 5.71 -6.57 -7.94
CA VAL A 46 4.48 -7.26 -8.34
C VAL A 46 4.29 -8.45 -7.43
N PHE A 47 3.07 -8.64 -6.94
CA PHE A 47 2.69 -9.80 -6.14
C PHE A 47 1.55 -10.56 -6.80
N HIS A 48 1.68 -11.89 -6.88
CA HIS A 48 0.55 -12.77 -7.13
C HIS A 48 -0.10 -13.11 -5.79
N LEU A 49 -1.33 -12.65 -5.60
CA LEU A 49 -2.11 -12.92 -4.40
C LEU A 49 -2.84 -14.26 -4.55
N SER A 50 -3.02 -14.97 -3.44
CA SER A 50 -3.75 -16.23 -3.43
C SER A 50 -5.13 -16.06 -4.06
N PRO A 51 -5.52 -16.94 -5.00
CA PRO A 51 -6.84 -16.91 -5.60
C PRO A 51 -7.89 -17.15 -4.51
N LEU A 52 -8.94 -16.34 -4.52
CA LEU A 52 -10.07 -16.50 -3.60
C LEU A 52 -11.11 -17.46 -4.21
N LYS A 53 -12.10 -16.91 -4.91
CA LYS A 53 -13.17 -17.66 -5.60
C LYS A 53 -13.03 -17.65 -7.12
N SER A 54 -11.93 -17.11 -7.64
CA SER A 54 -11.62 -17.09 -9.07
C SER A 54 -10.59 -18.17 -9.39
N ASP A 55 -10.67 -18.70 -10.59
CA ASP A 55 -9.60 -19.49 -11.20
C ASP A 55 -8.37 -18.63 -11.54
N HIS A 56 -8.47 -17.29 -11.47
CA HIS A 56 -7.35 -16.35 -11.54
C HIS A 56 -6.88 -15.87 -10.15
N SER A 57 -5.56 -15.71 -10.04
CA SER A 57 -4.88 -15.03 -8.94
C SER A 57 -4.81 -13.54 -9.23
N MET A 58 -5.10 -12.71 -8.22
CA MET A 58 -5.01 -11.26 -8.38
C MET A 58 -3.55 -10.82 -8.46
N ILE A 59 -3.25 -9.88 -9.36
CA ILE A 59 -1.96 -9.21 -9.41
C ILE A 59 -2.04 -7.89 -8.66
N ARG A 60 -1.16 -7.71 -7.67
CA ARG A 60 -0.96 -6.43 -6.99
C ARG A 60 0.36 -5.81 -7.43
N LEU A 61 0.28 -4.70 -8.15
CA LEU A 61 1.42 -3.83 -8.43
C LEU A 61 1.55 -2.78 -7.34
N ASN A 62 2.71 -2.71 -6.70
CA ASN A 62 3.03 -1.67 -5.73
C ASN A 62 4.14 -0.79 -6.30
N LEU A 63 3.91 0.51 -6.30
CA LEU A 63 4.81 1.53 -6.84
C LEU A 63 5.62 2.24 -5.74
N SER A 64 5.26 2.02 -4.48
CA SER A 64 5.85 2.73 -3.35
C SER A 64 7.13 2.06 -2.88
N SER A 65 8.15 2.87 -2.63
CA SER A 65 9.37 2.43 -1.96
C SER A 65 9.03 1.91 -0.55
N PRO A 66 9.55 0.75 -0.11
CA PRO A 66 9.40 0.27 1.27
C PRO A 66 9.87 1.29 2.31
N LEU A 67 10.82 2.16 1.94
CA LEU A 67 11.36 3.23 2.78
C LEU A 67 10.37 4.39 2.94
N GLN A 68 9.45 4.58 1.99
CA GLN A 68 8.25 5.40 2.18
C GLN A 68 7.19 4.60 2.94
N SER A 69 7.57 4.02 4.08
CA SER A 69 6.59 3.67 5.09
C SER A 69 5.90 4.97 5.46
N ASP A 70 4.66 5.12 4.99
CA ASP A 70 3.87 6.32 5.15
C ASP A 70 3.91 6.74 6.62
N CYS A 71 4.64 7.81 6.95
CA CYS A 71 4.73 8.30 8.32
C CYS A 71 3.33 8.61 8.89
N ARG A 72 2.32 8.76 8.01
CA ARG A 72 0.91 8.96 8.32
C ARG A 72 0.16 7.67 8.71
N ARG A 73 0.73 6.50 8.45
CA ARG A 73 0.20 5.17 8.86
C ARG A 73 0.80 4.67 10.17
N ARG A 74 1.56 5.50 10.90
CA ARG A 74 1.94 5.16 12.26
C ARG A 74 0.67 5.08 13.11
N PRO A 75 0.37 3.94 13.76
CA PRO A 75 -0.76 3.87 14.65
C PRO A 75 -0.60 4.94 15.74
N PHE A 76 -1.71 5.55 16.14
CA PHE A 76 -1.70 6.43 17.30
C PHE A 76 -1.15 5.64 18.51
N ARG A 77 -0.12 6.18 19.14
CA ARG A 77 0.47 5.64 20.36
C ARG A 77 0.40 6.72 21.43
N PHE A 78 -0.04 6.35 22.61
CA PHE A 78 -0.02 7.21 23.79
C PHE A 78 0.51 6.40 24.97
N GLU A 79 1.19 7.05 25.91
CA GLU A 79 1.66 6.38 27.11
C GLU A 79 0.50 6.16 28.08
N ALA A 80 0.20 4.92 28.44
CA ALA A 80 -0.91 4.59 29.33
C ALA A 80 -0.76 5.23 30.72
N ALA A 81 0.47 5.51 31.16
CA ALA A 81 0.77 6.20 32.40
C ALA A 81 0.13 7.59 32.50
N TRP A 82 -0.16 8.26 31.37
CA TRP A 82 -0.86 9.55 31.40
C TRP A 82 -2.23 9.45 32.04
N ILE A 83 -2.95 8.33 31.89
CA ILE A 83 -4.29 8.16 32.48
C ILE A 83 -4.22 8.20 34.02
N THR A 84 -3.11 7.79 34.60
CA THR A 84 -2.90 7.80 36.06
C THR A 84 -2.46 9.15 36.62
N HIS A 85 -2.12 10.12 35.76
CA HIS A 85 -1.69 11.43 36.20
C HIS A 85 -2.90 12.26 36.68
N LEU A 86 -2.80 12.85 37.87
CA LEU A 86 -3.87 13.63 38.51
C LEU A 86 -4.46 14.71 37.59
N GLU A 87 -3.60 15.40 36.84
CA GLU A 87 -3.98 16.47 35.91
C GLU A 87 -4.39 16.01 34.51
N PHE A 88 -4.39 14.71 34.21
CA PHE A 88 -4.71 14.26 32.84
C PHE A 88 -6.13 14.66 32.41
N GLN A 89 -7.09 14.52 33.33
CA GLN A 89 -8.49 14.85 33.08
C GLN A 89 -8.71 16.36 32.88
N SER A 90 -7.96 17.21 33.58
CA SER A 90 -8.05 18.66 33.43
C SER A 90 -7.45 19.10 32.09
N VAL A 91 -6.26 18.61 31.76
CA VAL A 91 -5.57 18.88 30.49
C VAL A 91 -6.40 18.43 29.28
N LEU A 92 -6.98 17.22 29.32
CA LEU A 92 -7.78 16.69 28.23
C LEU A 92 -9.01 17.56 27.95
N ARG A 93 -9.78 17.94 28.99
CA ARG A 93 -10.95 18.82 28.84
C ARG A 93 -10.57 20.19 28.31
N ASN A 94 -9.53 20.79 28.87
CA ASN A 94 -9.07 22.12 28.45
C ASN A 94 -8.60 22.12 26.99
N SER A 95 -7.94 21.06 26.55
CA SER A 95 -7.46 20.93 25.16
C SER A 95 -8.60 20.68 24.17
N TRP A 96 -9.64 19.95 24.58
CA TRP A 96 -10.76 19.58 23.70
C TRP A 96 -11.86 20.64 23.64
N ASN A 97 -11.91 21.56 24.60
CA ASN A 97 -12.84 22.69 24.64
C ASN A 97 -12.42 23.89 23.78
N VAL A 98 -11.33 23.77 23.01
CA VAL A 98 -11.01 24.74 21.96
C VAL A 98 -12.01 24.53 20.83
N ALA A 99 -13.10 25.31 20.85
CA ALA A 99 -14.01 25.39 19.72
C ALA A 99 -13.18 25.63 18.45
N PRO A 100 -13.27 24.80 17.42
CA PRO A 100 -12.52 25.05 16.22
C PRO A 100 -13.13 26.31 15.58
N ASP A 101 -12.32 27.32 15.32
CA ASP A 101 -12.74 28.54 14.63
C ASP A 101 -12.83 28.25 13.13
N TRP A 102 -13.82 27.42 12.74
CA TRP A 102 -14.05 27.04 11.33
C TRP A 102 -14.45 28.23 10.45
N ASN A 103 -14.74 29.40 11.04
CA ASN A 103 -15.31 30.56 10.35
C ASN A 103 -14.29 31.63 9.94
N LYS A 104 -12.98 31.43 10.15
CA LYS A 104 -11.96 32.32 9.57
C LYS A 104 -11.52 31.87 8.18
N LYS A 105 -12.46 31.86 7.22
CA LYS A 105 -12.09 31.99 5.80
C LYS A 105 -11.73 33.44 5.56
N LYS A 106 -10.42 33.75 5.54
CA LYS A 106 -9.91 34.99 4.95
C LYS A 106 -10.21 34.95 3.45
N ILE A 107 -10.99 35.94 3.00
CA ILE A 107 -11.04 36.43 1.62
C ILE A 107 -9.67 36.99 1.26
#